data_AF-A0AAV0TRV0-F1
#
_entry.id   AF-A0AAV0TRV0-F1
#
_cell.length_a   1.000
_cell.length_b   1.000
_cell.length_c   1.000
_cell.angle_alpha   90.00
_cell.angle_beta   90.00
_cell.angle_gamma   90.00
#
_symmetry.space_group_name_H-M   'P 1'
#
loop_
_entity.id
_entity.type
_entity.pdbx_description
1 polymer ?
#
loop_
_entity_poly.entity_id
_entity_poly.type
_entity_poly.pdbx_seq_one_letter_code
_entity_poly.pdbx_strand_id
1 'polypeptide(L)'
;MSAIVDAVFASYDVRNATRWREEDRRHREQEKQWREDAIRRESEWRRADVERERRVAKLESEKRLLHARRQQLQTISQLSAILSFFSMRFLQDIRTLEDDTSALLVVLYGTISCLEFLCMLLCTLTCTLLLLAITRFVVHTLEGEVGRLSAAELDTRSPVTTWWVATCEREWLLAFHLFRTAASFFLVAIALSSWIVFVTSTVAATVVSVLCACGLLYYNLRFASRWRYLVQPTNNNDNNDNNNNSSSSSSRGPSVAVPV
;
A
#
# COMPACT_ATOMS: atom_id res chain seq x y z
N MET A 1 -79.33 35.28 42.41
CA MET A 1 -78.83 34.01 41.84
C MET A 1 -78.27 34.16 40.42
N SER A 2 -78.84 34.99 39.52
CA SER A 2 -78.27 35.17 38.16
C SER A 2 -76.86 35.79 38.14
N ALA A 3 -76.57 36.79 38.98
CA ALA A 3 -75.23 37.42 39.03
C ALA A 3 -74.08 36.47 39.43
N ILE A 4 -74.36 35.44 40.23
CA ILE A 4 -73.37 34.43 40.62
C ILE A 4 -73.09 33.48 39.45
N VAL A 5 -74.14 33.14 38.70
CA VAL A 5 -74.06 32.30 37.51
C VAL A 5 -73.30 33.01 36.39
N ASP A 6 -73.58 34.31 36.16
CA ASP A 6 -72.86 35.13 35.18
C ASP A 6 -71.38 35.35 35.56
N ALA A 7 -71.08 35.53 36.86
CA ALA A 7 -69.70 35.62 37.33
C ALA A 7 -68.94 34.28 37.18
N VAL A 8 -69.61 33.15 37.39
CA VAL A 8 -69.04 31.81 37.18
C VAL A 8 -68.79 31.56 35.69
N PHE A 9 -69.74 31.88 34.81
CA PHE A 9 -69.56 31.75 33.36
C PHE A 9 -68.47 32.69 32.81
N ALA A 10 -68.41 33.94 33.28
CA ALA A 10 -67.33 34.86 32.93
C ALA A 10 -65.96 34.34 33.41
N SER A 11 -65.88 33.78 34.62
CA SER A 11 -64.63 33.19 35.13
C SER A 11 -64.20 31.95 34.33
N TYR A 12 -65.17 31.17 33.86
CA TYR A 12 -64.93 30.00 33.03
C TYR A 12 -64.40 30.40 31.65
N ASP A 13 -65.01 31.41 31.03
CA ASP A 13 -64.61 31.90 29.70
C ASP A 13 -63.19 32.52 29.73
N VAL A 14 -62.88 33.31 30.77
CA VAL A 14 -61.53 33.86 30.98
C VAL A 14 -60.49 32.75 31.19
N ARG A 15 -60.84 31.70 31.95
CA ARG A 15 -59.96 30.54 32.18
C ARG A 15 -59.75 29.74 30.91
N ASN A 16 -60.79 29.57 30.09
CA ASN A 16 -60.71 28.86 28.83
C ASN A 16 -59.86 29.63 27.80
N ALA A 17 -60.08 30.95 27.66
CA ALA A 17 -59.26 31.80 26.80
C ALA A 17 -57.78 31.81 27.20
N THR A 18 -57.49 31.78 28.50
CA THR A 18 -56.11 31.68 29.00
C THR A 18 -55.50 30.31 28.70
N ARG A 19 -56.27 29.24 28.89
CA ARG A 19 -55.85 27.87 28.55
C ARG A 19 -55.55 27.71 27.06
N TRP A 20 -56.40 28.25 26.18
CA TRP A 20 -56.19 28.22 24.73
C TRP A 20 -54.93 28.98 24.33
N ARG A 21 -54.67 30.15 24.92
CA ARG A 21 -53.45 30.91 24.65
C ARG A 21 -52.18 30.18 25.10
N GLU A 22 -52.25 29.48 26.23
CA GLU A 22 -51.12 28.68 26.73
C GLU A 22 -50.89 27.43 25.87
N GLU A 23 -51.95 26.74 25.47
CA GLU A 23 -51.90 25.60 24.57
C GLU A 23 -51.35 25.98 23.19
N ASP A 24 -51.79 27.11 22.63
CA ASP A 24 -51.27 27.65 21.38
C ASP A 24 -49.79 28.06 21.48
N ARG A 25 -49.36 28.62 22.63
CA ARG A 25 -47.95 28.90 22.89
C ARG A 25 -47.12 27.62 22.89
N ARG A 26 -47.58 26.58 23.61
CA ARG A 26 -46.91 25.28 23.68
C ARG A 26 -46.88 24.58 22.32
N HIS A 27 -47.95 24.68 21.54
CA HIS A 27 -48.00 24.12 20.19
C HIS A 27 -46.93 24.73 19.28
N ARG A 28 -46.78 26.06 19.29
CA ARG A 28 -45.73 26.74 18.51
C ARG A 28 -44.32 26.40 19.00
N GLU A 29 -44.13 26.20 20.30
CA GLU A 29 -42.85 25.76 20.87
C GLU A 29 -42.50 24.33 20.40
N GLN A 30 -43.47 23.42 20.41
CA GLN A 30 -43.29 22.06 19.88
C GLN A 30 -42.98 22.06 18.39
N GLU A 31 -43.67 22.88 17.59
CA GLU A 31 -43.36 23.01 16.16
C GLU A 31 -41.94 23.54 15.93
N LYS A 32 -41.48 24.51 16.71
CA LYS A 32 -40.10 25.00 16.64
C LYS A 32 -39.12 23.89 16.98
N GLN A 33 -39.36 23.17 18.06
CA GLN A 33 -38.53 22.04 18.47
C GLN A 33 -38.48 20.95 17.38
N TRP A 34 -39.62 20.61 16.77
CA TRP A 34 -39.66 19.63 15.67
C TRP A 34 -38.90 20.08 14.44
N ARG A 35 -38.91 21.38 14.12
CA ARG A 35 -38.11 21.93 13.01
C ARG A 35 -36.62 21.85 13.32
N GLU A 36 -36.23 22.24 14.52
CA GLU A 36 -34.83 22.17 14.96
C GLU A 36 -34.31 20.73 14.98
N ASP A 37 -35.12 19.79 15.51
CA ASP A 37 -34.79 18.36 15.52
C ASP A 37 -34.75 17.77 14.11
N ALA A 38 -35.62 18.21 13.20
CA ALA A 38 -35.61 17.77 11.80
C ALA A 38 -34.32 18.23 11.10
N ILE A 39 -33.95 19.50 11.24
CA ILE A 39 -32.72 20.06 10.68
C ILE A 39 -31.50 19.36 11.26
N ARG A 40 -31.49 19.13 12.58
CA ARG A 40 -30.38 18.45 13.25
C ARG A 40 -30.23 17.02 12.76
N ARG A 41 -31.32 16.24 12.72
CA ARG A 41 -31.29 14.86 12.19
C ARG A 41 -30.83 14.82 10.74
N GLU A 42 -31.33 15.73 9.90
CA GLU A 42 -30.89 15.79 8.51
C GLU A 42 -29.39 16.09 8.41
N SER A 43 -28.88 17.03 9.21
CA SER A 43 -27.45 17.35 9.23
C SER A 43 -26.58 16.19 9.72
N GLU A 44 -27.06 15.43 10.71
CA GLU A 44 -26.38 14.24 11.25
C GLU A 44 -26.39 13.11 10.22
N TRP A 45 -27.50 12.92 9.50
CA TRP A 45 -27.61 11.94 8.41
C TRP A 45 -26.66 12.26 7.26
N ARG A 46 -26.65 13.51 6.78
CA ARG A 46 -25.74 13.92 5.70
C ARG A 46 -24.27 13.75 6.10
N ARG A 47 -23.92 14.05 7.37
CA ARG A 47 -22.55 13.82 7.87
C ARG A 47 -22.20 12.34 7.89
N ALA A 48 -23.10 11.49 8.36
CA ALA A 48 -22.90 10.04 8.38
C ALA A 48 -22.77 9.46 6.97
N ASP A 49 -23.55 9.95 6.00
CA ASP A 49 -23.46 9.51 4.60
C ASP A 49 -22.14 9.92 3.96
N VAL A 50 -21.71 11.17 4.12
CA VAL A 50 -20.40 11.63 3.63
C VAL A 50 -19.25 10.83 4.26
N GLU A 51 -19.35 10.49 5.53
CA GLU A 51 -18.33 9.67 6.21
C GLU A 51 -18.30 8.24 5.64
N ARG A 52 -19.46 7.65 5.34
CA ARG A 52 -19.54 6.33 4.70
C ARG A 52 -18.94 6.35 3.30
N GLU A 53 -19.29 7.34 2.49
CA GLU A 53 -18.75 7.48 1.12
C GLU A 53 -17.23 7.62 1.13
N ARG A 54 -16.67 8.43 2.02
CA ARG A 54 -15.21 8.58 2.18
C ARG A 54 -14.53 7.27 2.56
N ARG A 55 -15.12 6.50 3.49
CA ARG A 55 -14.57 5.19 3.89
C ARG A 55 -14.55 4.20 2.73
N VAL A 56 -15.63 4.15 1.94
CA VAL A 56 -15.72 3.29 0.75
C VAL A 56 -14.71 3.72 -0.30
N ALA A 57 -14.63 5.02 -0.61
CA ALA A 57 -13.68 5.55 -1.59
C ALA A 57 -12.23 5.25 -1.18
N LYS A 58 -11.90 5.38 0.11
CA LYS A 58 -10.56 5.03 0.60
C LYS A 58 -10.28 3.53 0.52
N LEU A 59 -11.22 2.67 0.94
CA LEU A 59 -11.11 1.22 0.79
C LEU A 59 -10.82 0.82 -0.66
N GLU A 60 -11.55 1.41 -1.61
CA GLU A 60 -11.33 1.17 -3.03
C GLU A 60 -9.94 1.61 -3.48
N SER A 61 -9.49 2.80 -3.06
CA SER A 61 -8.17 3.31 -3.42
C SER A 61 -7.05 2.39 -2.95
N GLU A 62 -7.15 1.87 -1.72
CA GLU A 62 -6.18 0.96 -1.12
C GLU A 62 -6.23 -0.42 -1.78
N LYS A 63 -7.43 -0.91 -2.12
CA LYS A 63 -7.61 -2.14 -2.87
C LYS A 63 -7.01 -2.04 -4.28
N ARG A 64 -7.15 -0.90 -4.96
CA ARG A 64 -6.52 -0.66 -6.27
C ARG A 64 -5.00 -0.69 -6.17
N LEU A 65 -4.43 -0.10 -5.13
CA LEU A 65 -2.98 -0.16 -4.88
C LEU A 65 -2.50 -1.60 -4.67
N LEU A 66 -3.19 -2.37 -3.82
CA LEU A 66 -2.89 -3.79 -3.59
C LEU A 66 -3.04 -4.62 -4.87
N HIS A 67 -4.08 -4.35 -5.67
CA HIS A 67 -4.29 -5.01 -6.95
C HIS A 67 -3.16 -4.72 -7.95
N ALA A 68 -2.70 -3.47 -8.03
CA ALA A 68 -1.57 -3.09 -8.88
C ALA A 68 -0.28 -3.84 -8.48
N ARG A 69 0.02 -3.91 -7.17
CA ARG A 69 1.18 -4.66 -6.66
C ARG A 69 1.05 -6.16 -6.92
N ARG A 70 -0.13 -6.74 -6.66
CA ARG A 70 -0.42 -8.14 -6.96
C ARG A 70 -0.16 -8.47 -8.43
N GLN A 71 -0.62 -7.61 -9.34
CA GLN A 71 -0.40 -7.78 -10.78
C GLN A 71 1.09 -7.77 -11.12
N GLN A 72 1.86 -6.84 -10.55
CA GLN A 72 3.31 -6.77 -10.75
C GLN A 72 4.01 -8.06 -10.29
N LEU A 73 3.71 -8.55 -9.06
CA LEU A 73 4.29 -9.80 -8.56
C LEU A 73 3.90 -11.00 -9.43
N GLN A 74 2.66 -11.05 -9.91
CA GLN A 74 2.19 -12.11 -10.77
C GLN A 74 2.94 -12.11 -12.11
N THR A 75 3.13 -10.94 -12.75
CA THR A 75 3.92 -10.84 -13.98
C THR A 75 5.38 -11.28 -13.77
N ILE A 76 6.00 -10.88 -12.65
CA ILE A 76 7.36 -11.31 -12.31
C ILE A 76 7.44 -12.84 -12.15
N SER A 77 6.48 -13.45 -11.43
CA SER A 77 6.45 -14.91 -11.27
C SER A 77 6.22 -15.67 -12.58
N GLN A 78 5.45 -15.10 -13.51
CA GLN A 78 5.22 -15.69 -14.82
C GLN A 78 6.48 -15.62 -15.67
N LEU A 79 7.19 -14.48 -15.64
CA LEU A 79 8.46 -14.32 -16.35
C LEU A 79 9.56 -15.25 -15.78
N SER A 80 9.65 -15.39 -14.45
CA SER A 80 10.60 -16.32 -13.84
C SER A 80 10.31 -17.77 -14.21
N ALA A 81 9.03 -18.18 -14.23
CA ALA A 81 8.64 -19.53 -14.62
C ALA A 81 8.99 -19.84 -16.08
N ILE A 82 8.75 -18.88 -16.99
CA ILE A 82 9.10 -19.02 -18.41
C ILE A 82 10.62 -19.13 -18.57
N LEU A 83 11.40 -18.31 -17.86
CA LEU A 83 12.86 -18.38 -17.93
C LEU A 83 13.39 -19.72 -17.42
N SER A 84 12.92 -20.19 -16.26
CA SER A 84 13.27 -21.51 -15.73
C SER A 84 13.00 -22.64 -16.72
N PHE A 85 11.87 -22.58 -17.43
CA PHE A 85 11.52 -23.57 -18.45
C PHE A 85 12.52 -23.54 -19.61
N PHE A 86 12.87 -22.36 -20.11
CA PHE A 86 13.87 -22.22 -21.16
C PHE A 86 15.24 -22.73 -20.71
N SER A 87 15.71 -22.36 -19.53
CA SER A 87 17.01 -22.79 -19.02
C SER A 87 17.09 -24.30 -18.86
N MET A 88 16.01 -24.94 -18.39
CA MET A 88 15.91 -26.41 -18.35
C MET A 88 15.96 -27.04 -19.75
N ARG A 89 15.25 -26.45 -20.72
CA ARG A 89 15.24 -26.94 -22.11
C ARG A 89 16.64 -26.84 -22.74
N PHE A 90 17.34 -25.73 -22.54
CA PHE A 90 18.71 -25.52 -23.02
C PHE A 90 19.70 -26.53 -22.41
N LEU A 91 19.58 -26.83 -21.12
CA LEU A 91 20.42 -27.83 -20.46
C LEU A 91 20.23 -29.23 -21.08
N GLN A 92 18.99 -29.60 -21.41
CA GLN A 92 18.69 -30.87 -22.07
C GLN A 92 19.25 -30.93 -23.49
N ASP A 93 19.13 -29.84 -24.27
CA ASP A 93 19.65 -29.80 -25.64
C ASP A 93 21.18 -29.95 -25.67
N ILE A 94 21.90 -29.23 -24.79
CA ILE A 94 23.37 -29.28 -24.76
C ILE A 94 23.88 -30.66 -24.34
N ARG A 95 23.20 -31.34 -23.40
CA ARG A 95 23.54 -32.71 -22.99
C ARG A 95 23.52 -33.70 -24.16
N THR A 96 22.72 -33.46 -25.18
CA THR A 96 22.67 -34.35 -26.36
C THR A 96 23.81 -34.14 -27.36
N LEU A 97 24.57 -33.04 -27.26
CA LEU A 97 25.65 -32.65 -28.18
C LEU A 97 27.07 -32.97 -27.67
N GLU A 98 27.19 -33.61 -26.50
CA GLU A 98 28.43 -33.65 -25.69
C GLU A 98 29.47 -34.71 -26.12
N ASP A 99 29.64 -34.99 -27.41
CA ASP A 99 30.59 -36.05 -27.83
C ASP A 99 32.06 -35.60 -27.93
N ASP A 100 32.38 -34.29 -27.89
CA ASP A 100 33.76 -33.81 -28.15
C ASP A 100 34.20 -32.52 -27.41
N THR A 101 33.52 -32.11 -26.33
CA THR A 101 33.77 -30.82 -25.64
C THR A 101 34.64 -30.95 -24.39
N SER A 102 35.45 -29.94 -24.08
CA SER A 102 36.28 -29.90 -22.87
C SER A 102 35.43 -29.97 -21.58
N ALA A 103 35.75 -30.93 -20.70
CA ALA A 103 34.99 -31.21 -19.47
C ALA A 103 34.82 -29.98 -18.55
N LEU A 104 35.80 -29.08 -18.50
CA LEU A 104 35.76 -27.89 -17.64
C LEU A 104 34.63 -26.93 -18.03
N LEU A 105 34.43 -26.69 -19.34
CA LEU A 105 33.36 -25.82 -19.83
C LEU A 105 31.97 -26.36 -19.50
N VAL A 106 31.80 -27.69 -19.61
CA VAL A 106 30.52 -28.35 -19.27
C VAL A 106 30.22 -28.20 -17.77
N VAL A 107 31.22 -28.41 -16.90
CA VAL A 107 31.05 -28.26 -15.45
C VAL A 107 30.70 -26.81 -15.08
N LEU A 108 31.37 -25.82 -15.68
CA LEU A 108 31.05 -24.40 -15.45
C LEU A 108 29.64 -24.04 -15.93
N TYR A 109 29.27 -24.48 -17.13
CA TYR A 109 27.93 -24.26 -17.67
C TYR A 109 26.85 -24.90 -16.78
N GLY A 110 27.06 -26.16 -16.36
CA GLY A 110 26.13 -26.89 -15.50
C GLY A 110 25.95 -26.26 -14.13
N THR A 111 27.04 -25.79 -13.50
CA THR A 111 26.99 -25.13 -12.19
C THR A 111 26.26 -23.79 -12.26
N ILE A 112 26.53 -22.96 -13.27
CA ILE A 112 25.85 -21.67 -13.47
C ILE A 112 24.36 -21.88 -13.78
N SER A 113 24.03 -22.84 -14.66
CA SER A 113 22.63 -23.16 -15.01
C SER A 113 21.84 -23.69 -13.81
N CYS A 114 22.47 -24.51 -12.96
CA CYS A 114 21.84 -25.00 -11.73
C CYS A 114 21.58 -23.85 -10.74
N LEU A 115 22.57 -22.96 -10.54
CA LEU A 115 22.44 -21.79 -9.69
C LEU A 115 21.33 -20.86 -10.19
N GLU A 116 21.24 -20.64 -11.49
CA GLU A 116 20.19 -19.87 -12.15
C GLU A 116 18.80 -20.46 -11.85
N PHE A 117 18.63 -21.77 -12.07
CA PHE A 117 17.37 -22.47 -11.83
C PHE A 117 16.95 -22.38 -10.36
N LEU A 118 17.87 -22.62 -9.42
CA LEU A 118 17.60 -22.47 -7.99
C LEU A 118 17.18 -21.04 -7.64
N CYS A 119 17.86 -20.04 -8.21
CA CYS A 119 17.55 -18.64 -7.99
C CYS A 119 16.15 -18.26 -8.51
N MET A 120 15.77 -18.74 -9.71
CA MET A 120 14.41 -18.53 -10.25
C MET A 120 13.33 -19.29 -9.48
N LEU A 121 13.62 -20.50 -9.00
CA LEU A 121 12.70 -21.25 -8.17
C LEU A 121 12.42 -20.51 -6.86
N LEU A 122 13.47 -20.04 -6.16
CA LEU A 122 13.34 -19.25 -4.94
C LEU A 122 12.61 -17.92 -5.19
N CYS A 123 12.87 -17.25 -6.31
CA CYS A 123 12.13 -16.06 -6.73
C CYS A 123 10.63 -16.37 -6.91
N THR A 124 10.29 -17.48 -7.56
CA THR A 124 8.89 -17.87 -7.81
C THR A 124 8.18 -18.24 -6.50
N LEU A 125 8.87 -18.95 -5.61
CA LEU A 125 8.36 -19.31 -4.28
C LEU A 125 8.12 -18.06 -3.42
N THR A 126 9.08 -17.15 -3.35
CA THR A 126 8.92 -15.88 -2.61
C THR A 126 7.78 -15.03 -3.17
N CYS A 127 7.66 -14.91 -4.50
CA CYS A 127 6.50 -14.24 -5.11
C CYS A 127 5.18 -14.91 -4.75
N THR A 128 5.12 -16.24 -4.71
CA THR A 128 3.91 -17.00 -4.33
C THR A 128 3.54 -16.78 -2.87
N LEU A 129 4.52 -16.77 -1.95
CA LEU A 129 4.30 -16.46 -0.54
C LEU A 129 3.80 -15.04 -0.34
N LEU A 130 4.36 -14.07 -1.08
CA LEU A 130 3.90 -12.67 -1.05
C LEU A 130 2.47 -12.52 -1.59
N LEU A 131 2.14 -13.21 -2.69
CA LEU A 131 0.78 -13.23 -3.24
C LEU A 131 -0.22 -13.83 -2.25
N LEU A 132 0.16 -14.87 -1.52
CA LEU A 132 -0.67 -15.49 -0.48
C LEU A 132 -0.87 -14.52 0.70
N ALA A 133 0.20 -13.85 1.16
CA ALA A 133 0.13 -12.86 2.22
C ALA A 133 -0.77 -11.68 1.86
N ILE A 134 -0.65 -11.14 0.64
CA ILE A 134 -1.51 -10.07 0.12
C ILE A 134 -2.97 -10.53 0.07
N THR A 135 -3.22 -11.75 -0.43
CA THR A 135 -4.60 -12.28 -0.54
C THR A 135 -5.23 -12.47 0.84
N ARG A 136 -4.47 -13.00 1.81
CA ARG A 136 -4.92 -13.12 3.20
C ARG A 136 -5.22 -11.77 3.84
N PHE A 137 -4.37 -10.77 3.60
CA PHE A 137 -4.54 -9.42 4.12
C PHE A 137 -5.82 -8.76 3.58
N VAL A 138 -6.05 -8.87 2.25
CA VAL A 138 -7.26 -8.34 1.61
C VAL A 138 -8.53 -8.99 2.17
N VAL A 139 -8.50 -10.31 2.42
CA VAL A 139 -9.69 -11.06 2.88
C VAL A 139 -9.97 -10.85 4.37
N HIS A 140 -8.95 -10.77 5.22
CA HIS A 140 -9.15 -10.84 6.68
C HIS A 140 -8.91 -9.54 7.45
N THR A 141 -8.03 -8.68 6.99
CA THR A 141 -7.56 -7.54 7.81
C THR A 141 -7.95 -6.19 7.23
N LEU A 142 -8.07 -6.07 5.90
CA LEU A 142 -8.37 -4.80 5.25
C LEU A 142 -9.72 -4.20 5.69
N GLU A 143 -10.79 -4.99 5.67
CA GLU A 143 -12.12 -4.51 6.07
C GLU A 143 -12.20 -4.21 7.58
N GLY A 144 -11.51 -5.01 8.39
CA GLY A 144 -11.45 -4.84 9.85
C GLY A 144 -10.65 -3.61 10.28
N GLU A 145 -9.53 -3.31 9.62
CA GLU A 145 -8.71 -2.13 9.93
C GLU A 145 -9.39 -0.85 9.45
N VAL A 146 -9.96 -0.81 8.23
CA VAL A 146 -10.63 0.40 7.75
C VAL A 146 -11.96 0.64 8.49
N GLY A 147 -12.62 -0.40 8.98
CA GLY A 147 -13.76 -0.26 9.90
C GLY A 147 -13.40 0.44 11.21
N ARG A 148 -12.14 0.31 11.68
CA ARG A 148 -11.64 0.87 12.95
C ARG A 148 -10.99 2.25 12.82
N LEU A 149 -10.71 2.74 11.61
CA LEU A 149 -10.14 4.07 11.40
C LEU A 149 -11.19 5.17 11.65
N SER A 150 -10.81 6.18 12.42
CA SER A 150 -11.63 7.37 12.66
C SER A 150 -11.64 8.29 11.44
N ALA A 151 -12.72 9.06 11.24
CA ALA A 151 -12.88 9.96 10.09
C ALA A 151 -11.73 10.99 9.91
N ALA A 152 -11.03 11.35 10.99
CA ALA A 152 -9.89 12.27 10.96
C ALA A 152 -8.57 11.60 10.54
N GLU A 153 -8.40 10.32 10.86
CA GLU A 153 -7.23 9.51 10.46
C GLU A 153 -7.37 8.93 9.06
N LEU A 154 -8.60 8.95 8.54
CA LEU A 154 -8.95 8.41 7.23
C LEU A 154 -8.23 9.12 6.08
N ASP A 155 -7.75 10.36 6.20
CA ASP A 155 -6.95 10.98 5.12
C ASP A 155 -5.43 10.83 5.34
N THR A 156 -4.98 10.67 6.59
CA THR A 156 -3.57 10.78 6.96
C THR A 156 -2.83 9.44 7.00
N ARG A 157 -3.53 8.35 7.37
CA ARG A 157 -2.90 7.03 7.57
C ARG A 157 -3.36 6.04 6.50
N SER A 158 -2.41 5.40 5.81
CA SER A 158 -2.68 4.27 4.90
C SER A 158 -2.25 2.96 5.57
N PRO A 159 -3.16 2.20 6.21
CA PRO A 159 -2.85 0.93 6.89
C PRO A 159 -2.09 -0.05 5.99
N VAL A 160 -2.41 -0.07 4.69
CA VAL A 160 -1.75 -0.91 3.68
C VAL A 160 -0.25 -0.63 3.57
N THR A 161 0.18 0.63 3.55
CA THR A 161 1.61 0.93 3.37
C THR A 161 2.40 0.60 4.63
N THR A 162 1.84 0.87 5.81
CA THR A 162 2.47 0.53 7.08
C THR A 162 2.63 -0.97 7.26
N TRP A 163 1.59 -1.75 6.92
CA TRP A 163 1.66 -3.21 6.95
C TRP A 163 2.69 -3.74 5.93
N TRP A 164 2.69 -3.17 4.72
CA TRP A 164 3.61 -3.57 3.65
C TRP A 164 5.08 -3.38 4.05
N VAL A 165 5.43 -2.20 4.56
CA VAL A 165 6.80 -1.89 5.02
C VAL A 165 7.23 -2.85 6.13
N ALA A 166 6.35 -3.13 7.09
CA ALA A 166 6.68 -3.99 8.21
C ALA A 166 6.87 -5.47 7.85
N THR A 167 6.06 -6.00 6.92
CA THR A 167 6.00 -7.46 6.68
C THR A 167 6.52 -7.87 5.30
N CYS A 168 6.27 -7.05 4.28
CA CYS A 168 6.39 -7.45 2.89
C CYS A 168 7.62 -6.86 2.19
N GLU A 169 8.07 -5.66 2.58
CA GLU A 169 9.12 -4.93 1.87
C GLU A 169 10.44 -5.69 1.80
N ARG A 170 10.87 -6.31 2.91
CA ARG A 170 12.11 -7.09 2.94
C ARG A 170 12.07 -8.29 1.99
N GLU A 171 10.98 -9.06 2.05
CA GLU A 171 10.82 -10.26 1.23
C GLU A 171 10.63 -9.91 -0.26
N TRP A 172 9.97 -8.79 -0.55
CA TRP A 172 9.84 -8.25 -1.90
C TRP A 172 11.19 -7.81 -2.48
N LEU A 173 12.01 -7.09 -1.71
CA LEU A 173 13.36 -6.71 -2.12
C LEU A 173 14.23 -7.95 -2.38
N LEU A 174 14.12 -8.97 -1.51
CA LEU A 174 14.82 -10.23 -1.69
C LEU A 174 14.39 -10.93 -2.99
N ALA A 175 13.08 -11.07 -3.24
CA ALA A 175 12.55 -11.67 -4.47
C ALA A 175 13.04 -10.92 -5.71
N PHE A 176 13.05 -9.58 -5.66
CA PHE A 176 13.54 -8.75 -6.74
C PHE A 176 15.06 -8.92 -6.97
N HIS A 177 15.84 -9.01 -5.90
CA HIS A 177 17.27 -9.28 -5.98
C HIS A 177 17.55 -10.66 -6.60
N LEU A 178 16.81 -11.70 -6.19
CA LEU A 178 16.91 -13.05 -6.76
C LEU A 178 16.55 -13.06 -8.25
N PHE A 179 15.48 -12.37 -8.64
CA PHE A 179 15.11 -12.25 -10.06
C PHE A 179 16.24 -11.63 -10.89
N ARG A 180 16.85 -10.56 -10.36
CA ARG A 180 17.93 -9.83 -11.01
C ARG A 180 19.22 -10.67 -11.13
N THR A 181 19.58 -11.40 -10.09
CA THR A 181 20.74 -12.29 -10.11
C THR A 181 20.51 -13.45 -11.07
N ALA A 182 19.33 -14.05 -11.08
CA ALA A 182 18.97 -15.11 -12.02
C ALA A 182 19.04 -14.65 -13.48
N ALA A 183 18.47 -13.48 -13.81
CA ALA A 183 18.57 -12.93 -15.17
C ALA A 183 20.02 -12.68 -15.62
N SER A 184 20.91 -12.35 -14.68
CA SER A 184 22.33 -12.18 -14.96
C SER A 184 23.02 -13.52 -15.22
N PHE A 185 22.73 -14.54 -14.41
CA PHE A 185 23.25 -15.89 -14.63
C PHE A 185 22.77 -16.48 -15.96
N PHE A 186 21.52 -16.23 -16.35
CA PHE A 186 20.98 -16.65 -17.65
C PHE A 186 21.78 -16.10 -18.84
N LEU A 187 22.16 -14.81 -18.82
CA LEU A 187 22.97 -14.23 -19.88
C LEU A 187 24.38 -14.82 -19.94
N VAL A 188 24.97 -15.15 -18.78
CA VAL A 188 26.26 -15.85 -18.70
C VAL A 188 26.12 -17.28 -19.21
N ALA A 189 25.04 -17.98 -18.87
CA ALA A 189 24.76 -19.33 -19.34
C ALA A 189 24.61 -19.37 -20.87
N ILE A 190 23.93 -18.38 -21.48
CA ILE A 190 23.85 -18.24 -22.94
C ILE A 190 25.21 -17.95 -23.57
N ALA A 191 26.02 -17.09 -22.94
CA ALA A 191 27.36 -16.82 -23.44
C ALA A 191 28.19 -18.11 -23.47
N LEU A 192 28.16 -18.89 -22.39
CA LEU A 192 28.86 -20.18 -22.30
C LEU A 192 28.31 -21.22 -23.28
N SER A 193 26.98 -21.32 -23.43
CA SER A 193 26.39 -22.27 -24.36
C SER A 193 26.76 -21.96 -25.82
N SER A 194 26.97 -20.69 -26.17
CA SER A 194 27.44 -20.33 -27.51
C SER A 194 28.80 -20.95 -27.87
N TRP A 195 29.70 -21.11 -26.89
CA TRP A 195 31.00 -21.77 -27.10
C TRP A 195 30.86 -23.28 -27.26
N ILE A 196 29.88 -23.89 -26.58
CA ILE A 196 29.62 -25.33 -26.67
C ILE A 196 28.94 -25.68 -28.01
N VAL A 197 28.04 -24.82 -28.50
CA VAL A 197 27.29 -25.09 -29.74
C VAL A 197 28.09 -24.73 -31.01
N PHE A 198 28.85 -23.63 -31.01
CA PHE A 198 29.56 -23.14 -32.20
C PHE A 198 31.05 -23.50 -32.22
N VAL A 199 31.40 -24.74 -31.86
CA VAL A 199 32.80 -25.21 -31.85
C VAL A 199 33.49 -24.99 -33.21
N THR A 200 32.73 -25.08 -34.31
CA THR A 200 33.24 -24.92 -35.69
C THR A 200 33.38 -23.46 -36.14
N SER A 201 32.73 -22.49 -35.51
CA SER A 201 32.77 -21.07 -35.90
C SER A 201 33.01 -20.16 -34.69
N THR A 202 34.29 -19.89 -34.44
CA THR A 202 34.75 -19.01 -33.36
C THR A 202 34.25 -17.56 -33.49
N VAL A 203 33.99 -17.11 -34.72
CA VAL A 203 33.45 -15.78 -35.01
C VAL A 203 32.00 -15.66 -34.51
N ALA A 204 31.18 -16.70 -34.68
CA ALA A 204 29.79 -16.68 -34.19
C ALA A 204 29.73 -16.68 -32.66
N ALA A 205 30.53 -17.53 -32.00
CA ALA A 205 30.59 -17.62 -30.54
C ALA A 205 31.06 -16.30 -29.89
N THR A 206 32.06 -15.63 -30.49
CA THR A 206 32.56 -14.35 -29.99
C THR A 206 31.53 -13.24 -30.12
N VAL A 207 30.81 -13.14 -31.24
CA VAL A 207 29.75 -12.13 -31.42
C VAL A 207 28.63 -12.32 -30.39
N VAL A 208 28.16 -13.55 -30.18
CA VAL A 208 27.11 -13.84 -29.18
C VAL A 208 27.59 -13.50 -27.77
N SER A 209 28.82 -13.86 -27.42
CA SER A 209 29.41 -13.55 -26.11
C SER A 209 29.54 -12.03 -25.88
N VAL A 210 29.95 -11.27 -26.90
CA VAL A 210 30.03 -9.80 -26.83
C VAL A 210 28.64 -9.19 -26.66
N LEU A 211 27.62 -9.68 -27.39
CA LEU A 211 26.25 -9.23 -27.23
C LEU A 211 25.70 -9.53 -25.82
N CYS A 212 25.97 -10.70 -25.27
CA CYS A 212 25.62 -11.06 -23.90
C CYS A 212 26.36 -10.18 -22.87
N ALA A 213 27.65 -9.89 -23.09
CA ALA A 213 28.43 -9.00 -22.23
C ALA A 213 27.90 -7.56 -22.26
N CYS A 214 27.59 -7.03 -23.46
CA CYS A 214 26.94 -5.73 -23.60
C CYS A 214 25.56 -5.71 -22.92
N GLY A 215 24.77 -6.77 -23.07
CA GLY A 215 23.49 -6.95 -22.38
C GLY A 215 23.63 -6.92 -20.86
N LEU A 216 24.61 -7.65 -20.31
CA LEU A 216 24.94 -7.67 -18.88
C LEU A 216 25.39 -6.28 -18.38
N LEU A 217 26.24 -5.60 -19.13
CA LEU A 217 26.75 -4.29 -18.76
C LEU A 217 25.62 -3.25 -18.76
N TYR A 218 24.80 -3.24 -19.81
CA TYR A 218 23.63 -2.39 -19.92
C TYR A 218 22.62 -2.67 -18.79
N TYR A 219 22.37 -3.95 -18.50
CA TYR A 219 21.47 -4.36 -17.44
C TYR A 219 21.98 -3.90 -16.06
N ASN A 220 23.26 -4.14 -15.75
CA ASN A 220 23.83 -3.74 -14.47
C ASN A 220 23.90 -2.21 -14.31
N LEU A 221 24.36 -1.48 -15.32
CA LEU A 221 24.53 -0.02 -15.24
C LEU A 221 23.18 0.72 -15.20
N ARG A 222 22.22 0.34 -16.04
CA ARG A 222 20.93 1.04 -16.14
C ARG A 222 19.99 0.71 -14.99
N PHE A 223 19.99 -0.53 -14.52
CA PHE A 223 19.17 -0.89 -13.35
C PHE A 223 19.84 -0.45 -12.04
N ALA A 224 21.16 -0.60 -11.83
CA ALA A 224 21.77 -0.14 -10.57
C ALA A 224 21.65 1.38 -10.35
N SER A 225 21.77 2.18 -11.41
CA SER A 225 21.68 3.66 -11.32
C SER A 225 20.28 4.16 -10.97
N ARG A 226 19.23 3.59 -11.58
CA ARG A 226 17.84 3.98 -11.29
C ARG A 226 17.36 3.53 -9.91
N TRP A 227 17.80 2.36 -9.45
CA TRP A 227 17.33 1.79 -8.19
C TRP A 227 17.91 2.48 -6.95
N ARG A 228 19.16 2.97 -7.02
CA ARG A 228 19.77 3.73 -5.91
C ARG A 228 18.99 5.00 -5.58
N TYR A 229 18.26 5.56 -6.55
CA TYR A 229 17.44 6.76 -6.39
C TYR A 229 16.04 6.49 -5.83
N LEU A 230 15.53 5.26 -5.96
CA LEU A 230 14.19 4.85 -5.53
C LEU A 230 14.19 4.21 -4.12
N VAL A 231 15.32 3.67 -3.69
CA VAL A 231 15.46 2.95 -2.41
C VAL A 231 15.92 3.85 -1.27
N GLN A 232 16.42 5.06 -1.53
CA GLN A 232 16.69 6.00 -0.43
C GLN A 232 15.36 6.45 0.17
N PRO A 233 15.03 6.03 1.40
CA PRO A 233 13.91 6.63 2.10
C PRO A 233 14.31 8.10 2.30
N THR A 234 13.41 9.03 1.97
CA THR A 234 13.55 10.40 2.45
C THR A 234 13.67 10.32 3.97
N ASN A 235 14.89 10.50 4.47
CA ASN A 235 15.18 10.47 5.89
C ASN A 235 14.57 11.74 6.47
N ASN A 236 13.27 11.69 6.81
CA ASN A 236 12.48 12.83 7.25
C ASN A 236 12.80 13.23 8.72
N ASN A 237 14.01 12.92 9.20
CA ASN A 237 14.48 13.26 10.54
C ASN A 237 15.09 14.66 10.66
N ASP A 238 15.22 15.42 9.56
CA ASP A 238 15.80 16.77 9.60
C ASP A 238 14.83 17.86 10.13
N ASN A 239 13.61 17.49 10.56
CA ASN A 239 12.60 18.46 11.05
C ASN A 239 12.32 18.43 12.56
N ASN A 240 12.99 17.58 13.36
CA ASN A 240 12.73 17.51 14.81
C ASN A 240 13.78 18.19 15.69
N ASP A 241 14.90 18.65 15.13
CA ASP A 241 15.99 19.29 15.91
C ASP A 241 15.83 20.81 16.08
N ASN A 242 14.86 21.45 15.40
CA ASN A 242 14.64 22.90 15.51
C ASN A 242 13.62 23.33 16.58
N ASN A 243 12.97 22.40 17.30
CA ASN A 243 11.90 22.75 18.25
C ASN A 243 12.26 22.68 19.74
N ASN A 244 13.52 22.38 20.09
CA ASN A 244 13.97 22.24 21.48
C ASN A 244 14.82 23.40 22.02
N ASN A 245 14.95 24.52 21.30
CA ASN A 245 15.84 25.63 21.70
C ASN A 245 15.13 26.94 22.13
N SER A 246 13.84 26.92 22.49
CA SER A 246 13.09 28.13 22.86
C SER A 246 12.43 28.10 24.25
N SER A 247 12.99 27.37 25.21
CA SER A 247 12.49 27.38 26.59
C SER A 247 13.60 27.36 27.65
N SER A 248 14.47 28.38 27.66
CA SER A 248 15.19 28.76 28.89
C SER A 248 15.55 30.25 28.91
N SER A 249 15.47 30.84 30.11
CA SER A 249 15.59 32.26 30.49
C SER A 249 14.27 33.06 30.33
N SER A 250 13.72 33.73 31.35
CA SER A 250 14.33 34.25 32.56
C SER A 250 13.25 34.44 33.65
N SER A 251 13.53 33.92 34.84
CA SER A 251 12.83 34.22 36.08
C SER A 251 13.38 35.50 36.69
N ARG A 252 12.51 36.48 36.95
CA ARG A 252 12.68 37.51 38.00
C ARG A 252 11.33 38.21 38.25
N GLY A 253 10.66 37.82 39.34
CA GLY A 253 9.81 38.75 40.09
C GLY A 253 10.68 39.64 41.00
N PRO A 254 10.12 40.52 41.87
CA PRO A 254 8.73 40.50 42.34
C PRO A 254 8.00 41.87 42.48
N SER A 255 6.69 41.76 42.75
CA SER A 255 5.79 42.62 43.56
C SER A 255 5.59 44.11 43.21
N VAL A 256 4.32 44.54 43.14
CA VAL A 256 3.63 45.38 44.16
C VAL A 256 2.26 45.90 43.64
N ALA A 257 1.25 45.75 44.49
CA ALA A 257 0.00 46.53 44.69
C ALA A 257 -1.09 46.69 43.59
N VAL A 258 -2.23 46.07 43.88
CA VAL A 258 -3.64 46.54 43.72
C VAL A 258 -3.89 47.75 44.66
N PRO A 259 -4.93 48.63 44.60
CA PRO A 259 -6.21 48.70 43.83
C PRO A 259 -6.37 50.05 43.06
N VAL A 260 -7.41 50.38 42.29
CA VAL A 260 -8.89 50.36 42.46
C VAL A 260 -9.51 50.28 41.07
#